data_AF-A0A5P1R8R7-F1
#
_entry.id   AF-A0A5P1R8R7-F1
#
_cell.length_a   1.000
_cell.length_b   1.000
_cell.length_c   1.000
_cell.angle_alpha   90.00
_cell.angle_beta   90.00
_cell.angle_gamma   90.00
#
_symmetry.space_group_name_H-M   'P 1'
#
loop_
_entity.id
_entity.type
_entity.pdbx_description
1 polymer ?
#
loop_
_entity_poly.entity_id
_entity_poly.type
_entity_poly.pdbx_seq_one_letter_code
_entity_poly.pdbx_strand_id
1 'polypeptide(L)'
;MRRLSSYLSIVAVVLLLAGCSSSGLRSDLSAEQLPVCDSHHSQHIHRVSSLQKTTTIMVHPGLLFAIDWGGQRALDVGQALVVRGFADRVLEVRSRKKEPMAKQMLADGGGEFVGIHYSMGGSPSVLQAALEAAEEVSKKVGVDVGYSAIMVDPFALSDLESVVDPDNPYLRRVFVVLSNQYMPFRPDPSGLSRRVTDNPKFHFVYAEEFGVLWNHFSFLTDVKNSERETRDAKRGREIFDQLLLGLFGRLEGDEVEQKLYNLKLNYAKQDKRYLIPGLCRLAAP
;
A
#
# COMPACT_ATOMS: atom_id res chain seq x y z
N MET A 1 14.08 31.00 -60.00
CA MET A 1 13.78 30.94 -58.55
C MET A 1 13.61 29.47 -58.14
N ARG A 2 14.44 29.04 -57.18
CA ARG A 2 14.37 27.89 -56.23
C ARG A 2 13.54 26.63 -56.55
N ARG A 3 14.31 25.53 -56.70
CA ARG A 3 14.27 24.18 -56.06
C ARG A 3 12.93 23.48 -55.79
N LEU A 4 12.86 22.21 -56.24
CA LEU A 4 12.38 20.95 -55.62
C LEU A 4 12.53 19.91 -56.76
N SER A 5 13.04 18.69 -56.65
CA SER A 5 12.85 17.62 -55.67
C SER A 5 13.91 16.53 -55.99
N SER A 6 14.48 15.89 -54.97
CA SER A 6 15.52 14.87 -55.12
C SER A 6 15.11 13.57 -54.43
N TYR A 7 14.91 12.52 -55.26
CA TYR A 7 15.22 11.09 -55.07
C TYR A 7 14.71 10.39 -53.79
N LEU A 8 13.68 9.53 -53.82
CA LEU A 8 13.62 8.16 -54.37
C LEU A 8 14.81 7.26 -53.96
N SER A 9 14.60 6.38 -52.99
CA SER A 9 15.24 5.05 -52.92
C SER A 9 14.43 4.12 -52.02
N ILE A 10 14.18 2.93 -52.56
CA ILE A 10 13.25 1.88 -52.12
C ILE A 10 14.08 0.60 -51.98
N VAL A 11 13.88 -0.09 -50.85
CA VAL A 11 13.82 -1.57 -50.68
C VAL A 11 15.09 -2.43 -50.48
N ALA A 12 14.94 -3.32 -49.47
CA ALA A 12 15.24 -4.76 -49.41
C ALA A 12 16.25 -5.26 -48.36
N VAL A 13 15.65 -5.91 -47.36
CA VAL A 13 16.14 -7.00 -46.50
C VAL A 13 16.54 -8.23 -47.33
N VAL A 14 17.71 -8.83 -47.07
CA VAL A 14 17.96 -10.28 -47.26
C VAL A 14 18.99 -10.79 -46.23
N LEU A 15 18.62 -11.89 -45.58
CA LEU A 15 19.39 -12.78 -44.70
C LEU A 15 20.69 -13.29 -45.32
N LEU A 16 21.74 -13.45 -44.50
CA LEU A 16 22.77 -14.46 -44.75
C LEU A 16 23.30 -15.05 -43.44
N LEU A 17 23.01 -16.34 -43.28
CA LEU A 17 23.61 -17.28 -42.36
C LEU A 17 25.09 -17.46 -42.67
N ALA A 18 25.93 -17.50 -41.64
CA ALA A 18 27.17 -18.27 -41.64
C ALA A 18 27.39 -18.84 -40.24
N GLY A 19 27.19 -20.15 -40.11
CA GLY A 19 27.59 -20.90 -38.94
C GLY A 19 29.08 -21.25 -38.99
N CYS A 20 29.68 -21.36 -37.81
CA CYS A 20 30.83 -22.23 -37.54
C CYS A 20 30.64 -22.84 -36.15
N SER A 21 30.81 -24.16 -36.09
CA SER A 21 30.46 -25.06 -35.00
C SER A 21 31.45 -25.09 -33.83
N SER A 22 30.89 -25.41 -32.65
CA SER A 22 31.35 -26.31 -31.59
C SER A 22 32.81 -26.32 -31.10
N SER A 23 32.98 -25.94 -29.84
CA SER A 23 33.75 -26.62 -28.77
C SER A 23 33.24 -25.99 -27.46
N GLY A 24 32.53 -26.68 -26.57
CA GLY A 24 33.01 -27.82 -25.82
C GLY A 24 33.60 -27.37 -24.48
N LEU A 25 32.77 -26.85 -23.57
CA LEU A 25 33.09 -26.83 -22.14
C LEU A 25 31.82 -27.09 -21.32
N ARG A 26 31.70 -28.35 -20.90
CA ARG A 26 30.89 -28.75 -19.74
C ARG A 26 31.58 -28.18 -18.50
N SER A 27 30.82 -27.52 -17.65
CA SER A 27 31.07 -27.52 -16.21
C SER A 27 29.75 -27.76 -15.52
N ASP A 28 29.67 -28.95 -14.90
CA ASP A 28 28.70 -29.33 -13.90
C ASP A 28 28.59 -28.23 -12.83
N LEU A 29 27.37 -27.72 -12.64
CA LEU A 29 26.94 -27.24 -11.33
C LEU A 29 25.59 -27.90 -11.07
N SER A 30 25.71 -28.89 -10.19
CA SER A 30 24.69 -29.63 -9.47
C SER A 30 23.34 -28.92 -9.35
N ALA A 31 22.31 -29.68 -9.68
CA ALA A 31 20.93 -29.40 -9.31
C ALA A 31 20.83 -29.18 -7.79
N GLU A 32 20.81 -27.92 -7.38
CA GLU A 32 20.29 -27.53 -6.08
C GLU A 32 18.76 -27.49 -6.24
N GLN A 33 18.09 -28.48 -5.64
CA GLN A 33 16.64 -28.56 -5.58
C GLN A 33 16.10 -27.31 -4.88
N LEU A 34 15.66 -26.33 -5.67
CA LEU A 34 14.80 -25.26 -5.17
C LEU A 34 13.53 -25.92 -4.60
N PRO A 35 13.11 -25.59 -3.37
CA PRO A 35 11.92 -26.17 -2.79
C PRO A 35 10.72 -25.77 -3.65
N VAL A 36 10.03 -26.79 -4.17
CA VAL A 36 8.70 -26.66 -4.75
C VAL A 36 7.79 -26.23 -3.60
N CYS A 37 7.49 -24.94 -3.53
CA CYS A 37 6.43 -24.44 -2.68
C CYS A 37 5.10 -24.89 -3.29
N ASP A 38 4.62 -26.05 -2.85
CA ASP A 38 3.28 -26.54 -3.13
C ASP A 38 2.28 -25.49 -2.62
N SER A 39 1.59 -24.82 -3.56
CA SER A 39 0.52 -23.89 -3.26
C SER A 39 -0.75 -24.66 -2.93
N HIS A 40 -0.81 -25.27 -1.75
CA HIS A 40 -2.07 -25.67 -1.16
C HIS A 40 -2.81 -24.42 -0.68
N HIS A 41 -3.75 -23.99 -1.51
CA HIS A 41 -4.73 -22.97 -1.22
C HIS A 41 -5.66 -23.46 -0.10
N SER A 42 -5.25 -23.27 1.16
CA SER A 42 -6.13 -23.43 2.31
C SER A 42 -6.64 -22.07 2.76
N GLN A 43 -7.91 -21.82 2.43
CA GLN A 43 -8.72 -20.76 3.01
C GLN A 43 -9.00 -21.09 4.47
N HIS A 44 -8.13 -20.65 5.38
CA HIS A 44 -8.46 -20.55 6.79
C HIS A 44 -8.03 -19.17 7.29
N ILE A 45 -8.94 -18.20 7.16
CA ILE A 45 -8.89 -16.99 7.99
C ILE A 45 -9.16 -17.47 9.41
N HIS A 46 -8.09 -17.65 10.19
CA HIS A 46 -8.20 -17.92 11.61
C HIS A 46 -8.97 -16.77 12.25
N ARG A 47 -10.09 -17.08 12.91
CA ARG A 47 -10.77 -16.16 13.83
C ARG A 47 -9.71 -15.65 14.81
N VAL A 48 -9.46 -14.35 14.78
CA VAL A 48 -8.61 -13.66 15.75
C VAL A 48 -9.30 -13.76 17.11
N SER A 49 -8.97 -14.80 17.87
CA SER A 49 -9.39 -14.93 19.27
C SER A 49 -8.16 -14.84 20.16
N SER A 50 -7.99 -13.70 20.83
CA SER A 50 -7.43 -13.65 22.19
C SER A 50 -7.49 -12.20 22.71
N LEU A 51 -8.30 -12.00 23.77
CA LEU A 51 -8.43 -10.79 24.59
C LEU A 51 -8.75 -9.52 23.80
N GLN A 52 -10.05 -9.29 23.61
CA GLN A 52 -10.65 -8.28 22.73
C GLN A 52 -10.30 -6.85 23.18
N LYS A 53 -9.11 -6.35 22.80
CA LYS A 53 -8.96 -4.91 22.58
C LYS A 53 -9.94 -4.56 21.47
N THR A 54 -10.92 -3.71 21.78
CA THR A 54 -11.87 -3.26 20.77
C THR A 54 -11.13 -2.45 19.73
N THR A 55 -11.24 -2.85 18.46
CA THR A 55 -10.57 -2.12 17.37
C THR A 55 -11.58 -1.24 16.66
N THR A 56 -11.30 0.07 16.63
CA THR A 56 -12.15 1.06 15.98
C THR A 56 -11.48 1.57 14.70
N ILE A 57 -12.19 1.49 13.57
CA ILE A 57 -11.74 2.12 12.32
C ILE A 57 -12.15 3.59 12.33
N MET A 58 -11.19 4.50 12.19
CA MET A 58 -11.44 5.93 11.97
C MET A 58 -11.24 6.26 10.50
N VAL A 59 -12.32 6.64 9.84
CA VAL A 59 -12.30 7.01 8.43
C VAL A 59 -12.16 8.52 8.30
N HIS A 60 -11.11 8.95 7.61
CA HIS A 60 -10.85 10.33 7.27
C HIS A 60 -11.10 10.52 5.77
N PRO A 61 -12.33 10.94 5.38
CA PRO A 61 -12.74 10.98 3.99
C PRO A 61 -11.91 11.95 3.17
N GLY A 62 -11.71 11.59 1.89
CA GLY A 62 -11.02 12.44 0.92
C GLY A 62 -11.74 13.77 0.73
N LEU A 63 -10.96 14.86 0.67
CA LEU A 63 -11.44 16.17 0.25
C LEU A 63 -10.87 16.50 -1.12
N LEU A 64 -11.66 17.15 -1.96
CA LEU A 64 -11.16 17.87 -3.12
C LEU A 64 -11.91 19.20 -3.18
N PHE A 65 -11.20 20.32 -3.11
CA PHE A 65 -11.79 21.67 -3.07
C PHE A 65 -12.89 21.85 -1.99
N ALA A 66 -12.65 21.29 -0.78
CA ALA A 66 -13.61 21.31 0.34
C ALA A 66 -14.95 20.57 0.09
N ILE A 67 -15.07 19.83 -1.02
CA ILE A 67 -16.17 18.90 -1.27
C ILE A 67 -15.75 17.51 -0.79
N ASP A 68 -16.64 16.83 -0.08
CA ASP A 68 -16.46 15.42 0.30
C ASP A 68 -16.37 14.59 -0.98
N TRP A 69 -15.17 14.09 -1.27
CA TRP A 69 -14.86 13.46 -2.54
C TRP A 69 -14.25 12.08 -2.30
N GLY A 70 -15.05 11.06 -2.59
CA GLY A 70 -14.66 9.67 -2.33
C GLY A 70 -14.68 9.29 -0.85
N GLY A 71 -15.19 10.14 0.06
CA GLY A 71 -15.38 9.81 1.47
C GLY A 71 -16.24 8.57 1.69
N GLN A 72 -17.28 8.40 0.87
CA GLN A 72 -18.10 7.19 0.88
C GLN A 72 -17.26 5.93 0.65
N ARG A 73 -16.21 5.96 -0.20
CA ARG A 73 -15.38 4.77 -0.48
C ARG A 73 -14.60 4.33 0.75
N ALA A 74 -13.97 5.28 1.44
CA ALA A 74 -13.22 4.98 2.65
C ALA A 74 -14.15 4.47 3.77
N LEU A 75 -15.36 5.03 3.85
CA LEU A 75 -16.39 4.58 4.78
C LEU A 75 -16.88 3.16 4.45
N ASP A 76 -17.15 2.88 3.18
CA ASP A 76 -17.59 1.57 2.70
C ASP A 76 -16.54 0.48 2.98
N VAL A 77 -15.26 0.79 2.78
CA VAL A 77 -14.15 -0.11 3.12
C VAL A 77 -14.12 -0.33 4.63
N GLY A 78 -14.25 0.73 5.44
CA GLY A 78 -14.33 0.60 6.90
C GLY A 78 -15.50 -0.27 7.36
N GLN A 79 -16.68 -0.13 6.76
CA GLN A 79 -17.84 -1.00 7.02
C GLN A 79 -17.55 -2.45 6.63
N ALA A 80 -16.89 -2.69 5.49
CA ALA A 80 -16.50 -4.03 5.08
C ALA A 80 -15.52 -4.68 6.08
N LEU A 81 -14.64 -3.91 6.73
CA LEU A 81 -13.75 -4.42 7.78
C LEU A 81 -14.53 -4.89 9.01
N VAL A 82 -15.60 -4.20 9.38
CA VAL A 82 -16.49 -4.62 10.47
C VAL A 82 -17.19 -5.93 10.11
N VAL A 83 -17.78 -6.01 8.91
CA VAL A 83 -18.46 -7.23 8.43
C VAL A 83 -17.51 -8.43 8.39
N ARG A 84 -16.24 -8.21 8.03
CA ARG A 84 -15.19 -9.24 7.98
C ARG A 84 -14.60 -9.60 9.36
N GLY A 85 -15.00 -8.90 10.42
CA GLY A 85 -14.55 -9.16 11.80
C GLY A 85 -13.15 -8.62 12.13
N PHE A 86 -12.62 -7.68 11.35
CA PHE A 86 -11.35 -7.01 11.65
C PHE A 86 -11.49 -5.87 12.68
N ALA A 87 -12.69 -5.32 12.82
CA ALA A 87 -13.00 -4.23 13.73
C ALA A 87 -14.41 -4.38 14.29
N ASP A 88 -14.65 -3.81 15.46
CA ASP A 88 -15.99 -3.84 16.07
C ASP A 88 -16.91 -2.77 15.47
N ARG A 89 -16.32 -1.66 15.00
CA ARG A 89 -17.06 -0.54 14.43
C ARG A 89 -16.21 0.37 13.56
N VAL A 90 -16.92 1.20 12.79
CA VAL A 90 -16.36 2.28 11.97
C VAL A 90 -16.91 3.62 12.43
N LEU A 91 -16.04 4.63 12.45
CA LEU A 91 -16.37 6.01 12.77
C LEU A 91 -15.87 6.89 11.65
N GLU A 92 -16.78 7.67 11.07
CA GLU A 92 -16.41 8.72 10.14
C GLU A 92 -15.96 9.95 10.95
N VAL A 93 -14.68 10.30 10.86
CA VAL A 93 -14.09 11.43 11.58
C VAL A 93 -13.79 12.52 10.56
N ARG A 94 -14.73 13.45 10.38
CA ARG A 94 -14.56 14.58 9.44
C ARG A 94 -13.60 15.65 9.95
N SER A 95 -13.45 15.76 11.27
CA SER A 95 -12.49 16.67 11.87
C SER A 95 -11.07 16.11 11.73
N ARG A 96 -10.15 16.97 11.28
CA ARG A 96 -8.73 16.66 11.15
C ARG A 96 -7.90 17.17 12.33
N LYS A 97 -8.59 17.54 13.42
CA LYS A 97 -7.99 18.09 14.64
C LYS A 97 -7.98 17.06 15.76
N LYS A 98 -7.04 17.23 16.68
CA LYS A 98 -6.81 16.37 17.83
C LYS A 98 -8.06 16.22 18.71
N GLU A 99 -8.74 17.32 19.06
CA GLU A 99 -9.74 17.31 20.14
C GLU A 99 -10.94 16.40 19.83
N PRO A 100 -11.52 16.41 18.61
CA PRO A 100 -12.60 15.49 18.28
C PRO A 100 -12.15 14.02 18.25
N MET A 101 -10.91 13.74 17.82
CA MET A 101 -10.35 12.39 17.87
C MET A 101 -10.15 11.92 19.31
N ALA A 102 -9.59 12.75 20.17
CA ALA A 102 -9.37 12.42 21.59
C ALA A 102 -10.70 12.17 22.32
N LYS A 103 -11.73 13.01 22.08
CA LYS A 103 -13.07 12.80 22.63
C LYS A 103 -13.63 11.43 22.23
N GLN A 104 -13.44 11.04 20.98
CA GLN A 104 -13.94 9.77 20.47
C GLN A 104 -13.15 8.58 21.02
N MET A 105 -11.82 8.65 21.02
CA MET A 105 -10.96 7.62 21.60
C MET A 105 -11.24 7.39 23.09
N LEU A 106 -11.52 8.48 23.82
CA LEU A 106 -11.88 8.42 25.24
C LEU A 106 -13.25 7.76 25.45
N ALA A 107 -14.24 8.08 24.62
CA ALA A 107 -15.57 7.47 24.69
C ALA A 107 -15.54 5.95 24.44
N ASP A 108 -14.52 5.47 23.74
CA ASP A 108 -14.33 4.05 23.40
C ASP A 108 -13.60 3.28 24.50
N GLY A 109 -13.18 3.96 25.57
CA GLY A 109 -12.44 3.34 26.68
C GLY A 109 -10.95 3.12 26.37
N GLY A 110 -10.43 3.71 25.30
CA GLY A 110 -9.08 3.43 24.79
C GLY A 110 -9.02 2.13 23.95
N GLY A 111 -7.82 1.77 23.47
CA GLY A 111 -7.62 0.57 22.65
C GLY A 111 -6.78 0.82 21.40
N GLU A 112 -7.04 0.01 20.36
CA GLU A 112 -6.35 0.12 19.08
C GLU A 112 -7.24 0.80 18.05
N PHE A 113 -6.69 1.80 17.38
CA PHE A 113 -7.38 2.59 16.38
C PHE A 113 -6.65 2.46 15.05
N VAL A 114 -7.42 2.30 13.97
CA VAL A 114 -6.87 2.24 12.61
C VAL A 114 -7.49 3.33 11.76
N GLY A 115 -6.66 4.23 11.25
CA GLY A 115 -7.03 5.26 10.31
C GLY A 115 -7.11 4.75 8.87
N ILE A 116 -8.20 5.04 8.17
CA ILE A 116 -8.20 5.04 6.69
C ILE A 116 -8.11 6.50 6.23
N HIS A 117 -6.92 6.89 5.80
CA HIS A 117 -6.54 8.27 5.47
C HIS A 117 -6.47 8.38 3.95
N TYR A 118 -7.44 9.06 3.34
CA TYR A 118 -7.60 9.00 1.90
C TYR A 118 -7.38 10.35 1.22
N SER A 119 -6.55 10.38 0.17
CA SER A 119 -6.39 11.54 -0.72
C SER A 119 -6.00 12.82 0.07
N MET A 120 -6.53 13.98 -0.29
CA MET A 120 -6.35 15.23 0.46
C MET A 120 -7.04 15.23 1.83
N GLY A 121 -7.83 14.20 2.12
CA GLY A 121 -8.40 13.97 3.44
C GLY A 121 -7.42 13.39 4.45
N GLY A 122 -6.32 12.78 3.99
CA GLY A 122 -5.38 11.98 4.76
C GLY A 122 -3.96 12.54 4.82
N SER A 123 -3.79 13.86 4.98
CA SER A 123 -2.46 14.45 5.11
C SER A 123 -1.72 13.97 6.37
N PRO A 124 -0.37 14.04 6.42
CA PRO A 124 0.41 13.69 7.61
C PRO A 124 -0.03 14.39 8.90
N SER A 125 -0.55 15.62 8.82
CA SER A 125 -1.11 16.34 9.97
C SER A 125 -2.31 15.65 10.62
N VAL A 126 -3.09 14.87 9.87
CA VAL A 126 -4.20 14.07 10.41
C VAL A 126 -3.66 12.92 11.22
N LEU A 127 -2.60 12.25 10.73
CA LEU A 127 -1.90 11.21 11.47
C LEU A 127 -1.30 11.77 12.75
N GLN A 128 -0.62 12.92 12.70
CA GLN A 128 -0.07 13.57 13.89
C GLN A 128 -1.15 13.90 14.91
N ALA A 129 -2.27 14.50 14.49
CA ALA A 129 -3.37 14.82 15.39
C ALA A 129 -4.01 13.56 16.01
N ALA A 130 -4.04 12.44 15.29
CA ALA A 130 -4.49 11.16 15.84
C ALA A 130 -3.50 10.58 16.87
N LEU A 131 -2.19 10.74 16.65
CA LEU A 131 -1.15 10.32 17.60
C LEU A 131 -1.18 11.15 18.88
N GLU A 132 -1.36 12.47 18.77
CA GLU A 132 -1.52 13.34 19.94
C GLU A 132 -2.80 13.02 20.72
N ALA A 133 -3.88 12.64 20.02
CA ALA A 133 -5.11 12.18 20.64
C ALA A 133 -4.90 10.85 21.38
N ALA A 134 -4.21 9.89 20.76
CA ALA A 134 -3.87 8.62 21.37
C ALA A 134 -3.01 8.81 22.64
N GLU A 135 -2.01 9.69 22.57
CA GLU A 135 -1.17 10.05 23.72
C GLU A 135 -2.00 10.62 24.88
N GLU A 136 -2.86 11.61 24.60
CA GLU A 136 -3.70 12.24 25.62
C GLU A 136 -4.62 11.23 26.29
N VAL A 137 -5.31 10.41 25.48
CA VAL A 137 -6.25 9.41 26.01
C VAL A 137 -5.49 8.35 26.80
N SER A 138 -4.36 7.85 26.29
CA SER A 138 -3.54 6.85 26.98
C SER A 138 -3.13 7.33 28.37
N LYS A 139 -2.63 8.57 28.48
CA LYS A 139 -2.27 9.18 29.76
C LYS A 139 -3.47 9.35 30.69
N LYS A 140 -4.65 9.67 30.15
CA LYS A 140 -5.87 9.94 30.91
C LYS A 140 -6.54 8.69 31.45
N VAL A 141 -6.60 7.61 30.66
CA VAL A 141 -7.28 6.36 31.05
C VAL A 141 -6.31 5.34 31.66
N GLY A 142 -5.00 5.53 31.54
CA GLY A 142 -4.00 4.58 32.03
C GLY A 142 -3.94 3.29 31.22
N VAL A 143 -4.37 3.33 29.94
CA VAL A 143 -4.37 2.19 29.01
C VAL A 143 -3.51 2.55 27.82
N ASP A 144 -2.79 1.57 27.29
CA ASP A 144 -1.99 1.73 26.07
C ASP A 144 -2.90 1.93 24.84
N VAL A 145 -2.93 3.15 24.30
CA VAL A 145 -3.70 3.51 23.10
C VAL A 145 -2.76 3.57 21.90
N GLY A 146 -3.03 2.77 20.88
CA GLY A 146 -2.23 2.72 19.67
C GLY A 146 -2.98 3.24 18.45
N TYR A 147 -2.26 3.90 17.53
CA TYR A 147 -2.80 4.30 16.24
C TYR A 147 -2.00 3.66 15.10
N SER A 148 -2.71 2.99 14.19
CA SER A 148 -2.19 2.56 12.89
C SER A 148 -2.90 3.32 11.77
N ALA A 149 -2.35 3.33 10.56
CA ALA A 149 -2.99 3.96 9.42
C ALA A 149 -2.78 3.21 8.11
N ILE A 150 -3.79 3.25 7.23
CA ILE A 150 -3.65 3.04 5.79
C ILE A 150 -3.84 4.41 5.14
N MET A 151 -2.75 4.98 4.63
CA MET A 151 -2.72 6.23 3.90
C MET A 151 -2.73 5.95 2.40
N VAL A 152 -3.83 6.25 1.72
CA VAL A 152 -3.99 6.00 0.28
C VAL A 152 -3.87 7.33 -0.46
N ASP A 153 -2.80 7.47 -1.24
CA ASP A 153 -2.37 8.69 -1.93
C ASP A 153 -2.49 9.95 -1.04
N PRO A 154 -1.80 9.99 0.12
CA PRO A 154 -1.94 11.08 1.08
C PRO A 154 -1.38 12.39 0.53
N PHE A 155 -2.16 13.46 0.63
CA PHE A 155 -1.70 14.80 0.26
C PHE A 155 -0.51 15.26 1.12
N ALA A 156 0.42 15.97 0.50
CA ALA A 156 1.63 16.49 1.13
C ALA A 156 2.46 15.41 1.84
N LEU A 157 2.60 14.23 1.20
CA LEU A 157 3.40 13.11 1.73
C LEU A 157 4.84 13.52 2.08
N SER A 158 5.44 14.46 1.35
CA SER A 158 6.78 14.99 1.63
C SER A 158 6.93 15.57 3.04
N ASP A 159 5.83 16.03 3.65
CA ASP A 159 5.83 16.67 4.97
C ASP A 159 5.72 15.64 6.10
N LEU A 160 5.74 14.34 5.78
CA LEU A 160 5.51 13.28 6.76
C LEU A 160 6.51 13.33 7.91
N GLU A 161 7.81 13.46 7.63
CA GLU A 161 8.82 13.51 8.71
C GLU A 161 8.80 14.83 9.48
N SER A 162 8.47 15.95 8.82
CA SER A 162 8.44 17.25 9.50
C SER A 162 7.27 17.38 10.48
N VAL A 163 6.24 16.54 10.31
CA VAL A 163 5.00 16.59 11.08
C VAL A 163 4.83 15.37 12.00
N VAL A 164 5.27 14.19 11.59
CA VAL A 164 5.11 12.93 12.32
C VAL A 164 6.49 12.37 12.67
N ASP A 165 6.74 12.19 13.96
CA ASP A 165 7.92 11.47 14.44
C ASP A 165 7.76 9.96 14.18
N PRO A 166 8.61 9.33 13.33
CA PRO A 166 8.49 7.89 13.04
C PRO A 166 8.68 7.01 14.28
N ASP A 167 9.40 7.51 15.28
CA ASP A 167 9.68 6.79 16.52
C ASP A 167 8.60 6.99 17.59
N ASN A 168 7.52 7.74 17.28
CA ASN A 168 6.43 8.00 18.22
C ASN A 168 5.88 6.69 18.82
N PRO A 169 5.83 6.55 20.15
CA PRO A 169 5.43 5.30 20.80
C PRO A 169 3.96 4.92 20.59
N TYR A 170 3.10 5.89 20.29
CA TYR A 170 1.68 5.67 20.01
C TYR A 170 1.44 5.27 18.55
N LEU A 171 2.45 5.45 17.68
CA LEU A 171 2.41 4.99 16.30
C LEU A 171 2.76 3.50 16.23
N ARG A 172 1.86 2.70 15.68
CA ARG A 172 2.03 1.24 15.54
C ARG A 172 2.50 0.85 14.16
N ARG A 173 1.72 1.16 13.13
CA ARG A 173 2.04 0.79 11.74
C ARG A 173 1.33 1.72 10.75
N VAL A 174 2.00 2.05 9.66
CA VAL A 174 1.51 2.89 8.58
C VAL A 174 1.77 2.19 7.25
N PHE A 175 0.70 1.96 6.51
CA PHE A 175 0.79 1.56 5.11
C PHE A 175 0.53 2.78 4.25
N VAL A 176 1.51 3.17 3.43
CA VAL A 176 1.35 4.25 2.44
C VAL A 176 1.15 3.60 1.07
N VAL A 177 -0.07 3.65 0.56
CA VAL A 177 -0.45 3.09 -0.74
C VAL A 177 -0.44 4.21 -1.77
N LEU A 178 0.36 4.05 -2.83
CA LEU A 178 0.54 5.04 -3.88
C LEU A 178 0.01 4.51 -5.21
N SER A 179 -0.76 5.38 -5.88
CA SER A 179 -1.20 5.21 -7.26
C SER A 179 -0.05 5.08 -8.23
N ASN A 180 -0.33 4.62 -9.46
CA ASN A 180 0.70 4.43 -10.47
C ASN A 180 1.48 5.74 -10.77
N GLN A 181 2.78 5.63 -11.06
CA GLN A 181 3.68 6.79 -11.18
C GLN A 181 3.27 7.82 -12.25
N TYR A 182 2.47 7.39 -13.23
CA TYR A 182 1.97 8.28 -14.29
C TYR A 182 0.63 8.94 -13.94
N MET A 183 0.09 8.70 -12.75
CA MET A 183 -1.24 9.19 -12.37
C MET A 183 -1.19 10.65 -11.92
N PRO A 184 -2.15 11.47 -12.39
CA PRO A 184 -2.26 12.84 -11.88
C PRO A 184 -2.59 12.80 -10.39
N PHE A 185 -2.04 13.77 -9.66
CA PHE A 185 -2.21 13.93 -8.21
C PHE A 185 -1.57 12.84 -7.33
N ARG A 186 -0.80 11.90 -7.90
CA ARG A 186 0.05 11.02 -7.09
C ARG A 186 0.99 11.88 -6.23
N PRO A 187 1.00 11.69 -4.90
CA PRO A 187 1.98 12.34 -4.04
C PRO A 187 3.39 11.87 -4.40
N ASP A 188 4.35 12.80 -4.47
CA ASP A 188 5.74 12.47 -4.75
C ASP A 188 6.42 11.89 -3.49
N PRO A 189 6.83 10.61 -3.51
CA PRO A 189 7.55 10.00 -2.38
C PRO A 189 9.04 10.39 -2.33
N SER A 190 9.58 11.08 -3.35
CA SER A 190 11.02 11.38 -3.45
C SER A 190 11.53 12.30 -2.33
N GLY A 191 10.65 13.10 -1.74
CA GLY A 191 10.95 13.98 -0.61
C GLY A 191 11.03 13.29 0.75
N LEU A 192 10.74 11.98 0.83
CA LEU A 192 10.82 11.23 2.09
C LEU A 192 12.27 10.90 2.45
N SER A 193 12.63 11.09 3.71
CA SER A 193 13.95 10.71 4.20
C SER A 193 14.05 9.21 4.47
N ARG A 194 15.29 8.73 4.61
CA ARG A 194 15.59 7.37 5.04
C ARG A 194 15.03 7.04 6.42
N ARG A 195 14.90 8.04 7.31
CA ARG A 195 14.31 7.82 8.63
C ARG A 195 12.84 7.42 8.54
N VAL A 196 12.14 7.80 7.47
CA VAL A 196 10.78 7.34 7.21
C VAL A 196 10.80 6.07 6.35
N THR A 197 11.54 6.06 5.24
CA THR A 197 11.49 4.94 4.29
C THR A 197 12.07 3.64 4.81
N ASP A 198 12.97 3.72 5.79
CA ASP A 198 13.66 2.57 6.35
C ASP A 198 13.12 2.22 7.76
N ASN A 199 12.08 2.92 8.24
CA ASN A 199 11.49 2.68 9.55
C ASN A 199 10.55 1.47 9.52
N PRO A 200 10.66 0.54 10.49
CA PRO A 200 9.87 -0.70 10.49
C PRO A 200 8.35 -0.49 10.67
N LYS A 201 7.91 0.71 11.05
CA LYS A 201 6.49 1.05 11.15
C LYS A 201 5.90 1.55 9.84
N PHE A 202 6.71 1.95 8.85
CA PHE A 202 6.24 2.52 7.59
C PHE A 202 6.49 1.55 6.45
N HIS A 203 5.41 1.18 5.76
CA HIS A 203 5.48 0.28 4.61
C HIS A 203 4.87 0.96 3.38
N PHE A 204 5.67 1.09 2.33
CA PHE A 204 5.26 1.75 1.09
C PHE A 204 4.84 0.72 0.04
N VAL A 205 3.65 0.94 -0.54
CA VAL A 205 3.03 0.07 -1.52
C VAL A 205 2.82 0.85 -2.81
N TYR A 206 3.65 0.60 -3.81
CA TYR A 206 3.61 1.29 -5.10
C TYR A 206 2.90 0.46 -6.16
N ALA A 207 1.88 1.02 -6.82
CA ALA A 207 1.08 0.32 -7.83
C ALA A 207 1.94 -0.38 -8.91
N GLU A 208 2.95 0.31 -9.44
CA GLU A 208 3.82 -0.18 -10.50
C GLU A 208 4.58 -1.47 -10.13
N GLU A 209 4.91 -1.67 -8.87
CA GLU A 209 5.63 -2.88 -8.42
C GLU A 209 4.74 -4.12 -8.56
N PHE A 210 3.44 -3.97 -8.36
CA PHE A 210 2.45 -5.03 -8.47
C PHE A 210 1.85 -5.15 -9.89
N GLY A 211 2.33 -4.36 -10.85
CA GLY A 211 1.84 -4.36 -12.23
C GLY A 211 0.38 -3.91 -12.33
N VAL A 212 -0.06 -3.04 -11.43
CA VAL A 212 -1.41 -2.47 -11.39
C VAL A 212 -1.37 -1.00 -11.77
N LEU A 213 -2.43 -0.54 -12.43
CA LEU A 213 -2.58 0.83 -12.93
C LEU A 213 -3.69 1.56 -12.18
N TRP A 214 -3.84 1.30 -10.88
CA TRP A 214 -4.82 2.05 -10.10
C TRP A 214 -4.43 3.52 -10.10
N ASN A 215 -5.41 4.35 -10.44
CA ASN A 215 -5.37 5.79 -10.23
C ASN A 215 -5.70 6.12 -8.77
N HIS A 216 -5.49 7.40 -8.43
CA HIS A 216 -5.80 8.04 -7.15
C HIS A 216 -7.18 7.67 -6.56
N PHE A 217 -8.13 7.30 -7.41
CA PHE A 217 -9.53 7.05 -7.06
C PHE A 217 -9.96 5.58 -7.03
N SER A 218 -9.13 4.71 -7.59
CA SER A 218 -9.55 3.34 -7.92
C SER A 218 -9.20 2.31 -6.86
N PHE A 219 -8.13 2.48 -6.08
CA PHE A 219 -7.70 1.45 -5.12
C PHE A 219 -8.82 1.05 -4.13
N LEU A 220 -9.39 2.01 -3.39
CA LEU A 220 -10.49 1.71 -2.45
C LEU A 220 -11.78 1.27 -3.16
N THR A 221 -12.00 1.73 -4.40
CA THR A 221 -13.15 1.29 -5.21
C THR A 221 -13.02 -0.19 -5.57
N ASP A 222 -11.82 -0.61 -5.96
CA ASP A 222 -11.48 -1.96 -6.37
C ASP A 222 -11.49 -2.93 -5.19
N VAL A 223 -11.06 -2.45 -4.01
CA VAL A 223 -11.14 -3.18 -2.75
C VAL A 223 -12.59 -3.41 -2.32
N LYS A 224 -13.45 -2.39 -2.42
CA LYS A 224 -14.86 -2.49 -2.04
C LYS A 224 -15.65 -3.41 -2.99
N ASN A 225 -15.44 -3.26 -4.30
CA ASN A 225 -16.31 -3.88 -5.28
C ASN A 225 -15.83 -5.29 -5.64
N SER A 226 -16.33 -6.30 -4.92
CA SER A 226 -16.03 -7.72 -5.15
C SER A 226 -16.53 -8.24 -6.49
N GLU A 227 -17.49 -7.56 -7.14
CA GLU A 227 -18.01 -7.95 -8.46
C GLU A 227 -17.11 -7.47 -9.61
N ARG A 228 -16.17 -6.55 -9.34
CA ARG A 228 -15.17 -6.15 -10.35
C ARG A 228 -14.10 -7.22 -10.45
N GLU A 229 -14.19 -7.98 -11.54
CA GLU A 229 -13.30 -9.09 -11.86
C GLU A 229 -12.10 -8.69 -12.74
N THR A 230 -11.80 -7.39 -12.86
CA THR A 230 -10.59 -6.94 -13.56
C THR A 230 -9.34 -7.42 -12.83
N ARG A 231 -8.25 -7.61 -13.57
CA ARG A 231 -6.95 -7.99 -13.00
C ARG A 231 -6.53 -7.04 -11.86
N ASP A 232 -6.62 -5.73 -12.12
CA ASP A 232 -6.21 -4.71 -11.15
C ASP A 232 -7.08 -4.74 -9.90
N ALA A 233 -8.38 -5.03 -10.03
CA ALA A 233 -9.27 -5.10 -8.87
C ALA A 233 -8.98 -6.35 -8.00
N LYS A 234 -8.72 -7.50 -8.61
CA LYS A 234 -8.29 -8.71 -7.89
C LYS A 234 -6.98 -8.48 -7.14
N ARG A 235 -5.98 -7.93 -7.83
CA ARG A 235 -4.68 -7.62 -7.23
C ARG A 235 -4.79 -6.60 -6.11
N GLY A 236 -5.60 -5.55 -6.30
CA GLY A 236 -5.88 -4.54 -5.27
C GLY A 236 -6.48 -5.15 -4.01
N ARG A 237 -7.44 -6.07 -4.14
CA ARG A 237 -8.01 -6.82 -3.01
C ARG A 237 -6.97 -7.69 -2.30
N GLU A 238 -6.19 -8.48 -3.04
CA GLU A 238 -5.14 -9.34 -2.45
C GLU A 238 -4.07 -8.54 -1.72
N ILE A 239 -3.66 -7.38 -2.28
CA ILE A 239 -2.71 -6.46 -1.65
C ILE A 239 -3.33 -5.91 -0.37
N PHE A 240 -4.57 -5.41 -0.43
CA PHE A 240 -5.26 -4.87 0.73
C PHE A 240 -5.40 -5.91 1.84
N ASP A 241 -5.71 -7.16 1.50
CA ASP A 241 -5.76 -8.26 2.46
C ASP A 241 -4.41 -8.49 3.18
N GLN A 242 -3.27 -8.32 2.50
CA GLN A 242 -1.97 -8.37 3.20
C GLN A 242 -1.79 -7.20 4.16
N LEU A 243 -2.26 -6.00 3.80
CA LEU A 243 -2.22 -4.84 4.71
C LEU A 243 -3.07 -5.11 5.95
N LEU A 244 -4.25 -5.71 5.79
CA LEU A 244 -5.12 -6.08 6.91
C LEU A 244 -4.48 -7.14 7.80
N LEU A 245 -3.83 -8.15 7.23
CA LEU A 245 -3.07 -9.12 8.03
C LEU A 245 -1.93 -8.45 8.80
N GLY A 246 -1.28 -7.46 8.21
CA GLY A 246 -0.31 -6.64 8.92
C GLY A 246 -0.93 -5.82 10.06
N LEU A 247 -2.10 -5.21 9.85
CA LEU A 247 -2.71 -4.36 10.87
C LEU A 247 -3.36 -5.13 12.02
N PHE A 248 -4.01 -6.25 11.72
CA PHE A 248 -4.88 -6.96 12.65
C PHE A 248 -4.41 -8.38 12.97
N GLY A 249 -3.53 -8.96 12.16
CA GLY A 249 -3.10 -10.36 12.24
C GLY A 249 -1.93 -10.62 13.18
N ARG A 250 -1.45 -9.63 13.95
CA ARG A 250 -0.24 -9.69 14.79
C ARG A 250 1.02 -10.13 14.02
N LEU A 251 1.06 -9.91 12.71
CA LEU A 251 2.25 -10.17 11.93
C LEU A 251 3.32 -9.14 12.28
N GLU A 252 4.56 -9.61 12.42
CA GLU A 252 5.72 -8.72 12.54
C GLU A 252 5.94 -7.96 11.23
N GLY A 253 6.70 -6.85 11.28
CA GLY A 253 6.85 -5.96 10.12
C GLY A 253 7.50 -6.64 8.92
N ASP A 254 8.51 -7.47 9.18
CA ASP A 254 9.24 -8.27 8.20
C ASP A 254 8.35 -9.34 7.53
N GLU A 255 7.44 -9.97 8.28
CA GLU A 255 6.50 -10.95 7.73
C GLU A 255 5.55 -10.32 6.70
N VAL A 256 5.08 -9.10 6.96
CA VAL A 256 4.22 -8.36 6.04
C VAL A 256 5.01 -7.98 4.79
N GLU A 257 6.22 -7.48 4.95
CA GLU A 257 7.10 -7.13 3.84
C GLU A 257 7.41 -8.34 2.97
N GLN A 258 7.68 -9.49 3.57
CA GLN A 258 7.92 -10.74 2.84
C GLN A 258 6.67 -11.19 2.06
N LYS A 259 5.47 -11.07 2.64
CA LYS A 259 4.21 -11.38 1.94
C LYS A 259 3.98 -10.45 0.76
N LEU A 260 4.17 -9.14 0.95
CA LEU A 260 4.07 -8.15 -0.12
C LEU A 260 5.12 -8.40 -1.21
N TYR A 261 6.36 -8.72 -0.84
CA TYR A 261 7.43 -9.06 -1.76
C TYR A 261 7.10 -10.30 -2.60
N ASN A 262 6.59 -11.36 -1.97
CA ASN A 262 6.16 -12.58 -2.65
C ASN A 262 5.02 -12.30 -3.65
N LEU A 263 4.07 -11.42 -3.29
CA LEU A 263 3.03 -10.98 -4.23
C LEU A 263 3.62 -10.23 -5.43
N LYS A 264 4.57 -9.31 -5.20
CA LYS A 264 5.28 -8.60 -6.30
C LYS A 264 5.94 -9.61 -7.26
N LEU A 265 6.67 -10.59 -6.72
CA LEU A 265 7.30 -11.66 -7.51
C LEU A 265 6.29 -12.46 -8.34
N ASN A 266 5.20 -12.89 -7.71
CA ASN A 266 4.17 -13.68 -8.38
C ASN A 266 3.52 -12.91 -9.54
N TYR A 267 3.17 -11.64 -9.31
CA TYR A 267 2.58 -10.81 -10.36
C TYR A 267 3.55 -10.49 -11.49
N ALA A 268 4.83 -10.24 -11.19
CA ALA A 268 5.81 -10.05 -12.24
C ALA A 268 6.00 -11.31 -13.11
N LYS A 269 6.00 -12.50 -12.51
CA LYS A 269 6.03 -13.77 -13.26
C LYS A 269 4.81 -13.90 -14.18
N GLN A 270 3.61 -13.64 -13.65
CA GLN A 270 2.36 -13.66 -14.45
C GLN A 270 2.39 -12.66 -15.61
N ASP A 271 2.95 -11.47 -15.36
CA ASP A 271 3.03 -10.39 -16.35
C ASP A 271 4.24 -10.52 -17.29
N LYS A 272 5.11 -11.52 -17.08
CA LYS A 272 6.42 -11.67 -17.76
C LYS A 272 7.30 -10.41 -17.64
N ARG A 273 7.26 -9.74 -16.48
CA ARG A 273 8.13 -8.60 -16.15
C ARG A 273 9.43 -9.10 -15.51
N TYR A 274 10.56 -8.52 -15.92
CA TYR A 274 11.82 -8.74 -15.22
C TYR A 274 11.77 -8.06 -13.85
N LEU A 275 12.03 -8.81 -12.79
CA LEU A 275 12.35 -8.26 -11.48
C LEU A 275 13.82 -8.51 -11.21
N ILE A 276 14.52 -7.47 -10.76
CA ILE A 276 15.88 -7.61 -10.26
C ILE A 276 15.76 -7.81 -8.74
N PRO A 277 16.03 -9.01 -8.20
CA PRO A 277 16.02 -9.24 -6.75
C PRO A 277 16.99 -8.27 -6.06
N GLY A 278 16.56 -7.59 -4.99
CA GLY A 278 17.36 -6.56 -4.29
C GLY A 278 17.27 -5.15 -4.87
N LEU A 279 16.63 -4.97 -6.04
CA LEU A 279 16.31 -3.68 -6.66
C LEU A 279 14.78 -3.52 -6.70
N CYS A 280 14.13 -3.50 -5.53
CA CYS A 280 12.76 -2.99 -5.39
C CYS A 280 12.73 -1.45 -5.45
N ARG A 281 13.41 -0.90 -6.45
CA ARG A 281 13.16 0.42 -7.03
C ARG A 281 13.27 0.16 -8.52
N LEU A 282 12.13 0.11 -9.20
CA LEU A 282 12.10 -0.04 -10.65
C LEU A 282 13.06 0.99 -11.25
N ALA A 283 14.07 0.51 -11.97
CA ALA A 283 14.75 1.34 -12.94
C ALA A 283 13.68 1.76 -13.95
N ALA A 284 13.29 3.04 -13.91
CA ALA A 284 12.54 3.63 -14.99
C ALA A 284 13.40 3.57 -16.27
N PRO A 285 12.82 3.31 -17.45
CA PRO A 285 13.53 3.47 -18.72
C PRO A 285 13.99 4.91 -18.94
#